data_AF-A0A935SEZ6-F1
#
_entry.id   AF-A0A935SEZ6-F1
#
_cell.length_a   1.000
_cell.length_b   1.000
_cell.length_c   1.000
_cell.angle_alpha   90.00
_cell.angle_beta   90.00
_cell.angle_gamma   90.00
#
_symmetry.space_group_name_H-M   'P 1'
#
loop_
_entity.id
_entity.type
_entity.pdbx_description
1 polymer ?
#
loop_
_entity_poly.entity_id
_entity_poly.type
_entity_poly.pdbx_seq_one_letter_code
_entity_poly.pdbx_strand_id
1 'polypeptide(L)' 'MARTRRVIRRKNMLIDQRKLDAAKAALGAETETAAVDAALDLVVFRAEVFRGLDALVAAGGLGTRTRRAG' A
#
# COMPACT_ATOMS: atom_id res chain seq x y z
N MET A 1 -11.64 13.54 -3.30
CA MET A 1 -10.17 13.35 -3.34
C MET A 1 -9.66 14.06 -4.58
N ALA A 2 -8.79 15.07 -4.42
CA ALA A 2 -8.24 15.79 -5.56
C ALA A 2 -7.60 14.77 -6.52
N ARG A 3 -8.00 14.79 -7.79
CA ARG A 3 -7.32 14.00 -8.83
C ARG A 3 -5.93 14.61 -9.01
N THR A 4 -4.96 14.15 -8.23
CA THR A 4 -3.55 14.45 -8.48
C THR A 4 -3.24 14.04 -9.91
N ARG A 5 -2.78 15.00 -10.71
CA ARG A 5 -2.45 14.77 -12.11
C ARG A 5 -1.41 13.66 -12.20
N ARG A 6 -1.75 12.51 -12.78
CA ARG A 6 -0.78 11.43 -13.00
C ARG A 6 0.28 11.90 -14.00
N VAL A 7 1.54 11.88 -13.57
CA VAL A 7 2.70 12.18 -14.42
C VAL A 7 3.31 10.85 -14.87
N ILE A 8 2.86 10.34 -16.02
CA ILE A 8 3.34 9.07 -16.56
C ILE A 8 4.67 9.31 -17.29
N ARG A 9 5.71 8.57 -16.88
CA ARG A 9 7.02 8.55 -17.54
C ARG A 9 7.41 7.11 -17.81
N ARG A 10 7.88 6.82 -19.04
CA ARG A 10 8.45 5.51 -19.36
C ARG A 10 9.70 5.27 -18.50
N LYS A 11 9.83 4.03 -18.03
CA LYS A 11 11.00 3.52 -17.31
C LYS A 11 11.47 2.26 -18.03
N ASN A 12 12.79 2.08 -18.11
CA ASN A 12 13.39 0.86 -18.63
C ASN A 12 14.11 0.19 -17.46
N MET A 13 13.60 -0.96 -17.02
CA MET A 13 14.15 -1.71 -15.88
C MET A 13 13.95 -3.20 -16.09
N LEU A 14 14.88 -4.00 -15.56
CA LEU A 14 14.74 -5.45 -15.51
C LEU A 14 13.97 -5.83 -14.25
N ILE A 15 12.85 -6.53 -14.43
CA ILE A 15 12.02 -7.04 -13.33
C ILE A 15 11.83 -8.54 -13.57
N ASP A 16 11.83 -9.31 -12.48
CA ASP A 16 11.46 -10.72 -12.51
C ASP A 16 9.97 -10.88 -12.86
N GLN A 17 9.68 -11.54 -13.98
CA GLN A 17 8.32 -11.78 -14.48
C GLN A 17 7.41 -12.42 -13.42
N ARG A 18 7.95 -13.32 -12.60
CA ARG A 18 7.16 -14.01 -11.56
C ARG A 18 6.60 -13.05 -10.53
N LYS A 19 7.34 -11.96 -10.23
CA LYS A 19 6.87 -10.91 -9.32
C LYS A 19 5.76 -10.08 -9.95
N LEU A 20 5.83 -9.81 -11.25
CA LEU A 20 4.77 -9.10 -11.98
C LEU A 20 3.50 -9.93 -12.04
N ASP A 21 3.61 -11.22 -12.35
CA ASP A 21 2.46 -12.12 -12.41
C ASP A 21 1.78 -12.25 -11.04
N ALA A 22 2.57 -12.40 -9.97
CA ALA A 22 2.05 -12.43 -8.61
C ALA A 22 1.37 -11.10 -8.22
N ALA A 23 1.98 -9.96 -8.58
CA ALA A 23 1.40 -8.65 -8.33
C ALA A 23 0.09 -8.44 -9.10
N LYS A 24 0.04 -8.84 -10.38
CA LYS A 24 -1.17 -8.79 -11.20
C LYS A 24 -2.30 -9.60 -10.57
N ALA A 25 -2.02 -10.85 -10.18
CA ALA A 25 -3.01 -11.72 -9.55
C ALA A 25 -3.50 -11.17 -8.21
N ALA A 26 -2.58 -10.69 -7.35
CA ALA A 26 -2.92 -10.17 -6.03
C ALA A 26 -3.71 -8.85 -6.10
N LEU A 27 -3.45 -8.01 -7.10
CA LEU A 27 -4.06 -6.70 -7.25
C LEU A 27 -5.25 -6.70 -8.24
N GLY A 28 -5.54 -7.82 -8.90
CA GLY A 28 -6.56 -7.90 -9.95
C GLY A 28 -6.27 -6.97 -11.14
N ALA A 29 -4.99 -6.80 -11.49
CA ALA A 29 -4.57 -5.84 -12.50
C ALA A 29 -4.45 -6.47 -13.90
N GLU A 30 -5.07 -5.83 -14.89
CA GLU A 30 -5.07 -6.28 -16.29
C GLU A 30 -3.68 -6.24 -16.94
N THR A 31 -2.87 -5.24 -16.58
CA THR A 31 -1.55 -4.99 -17.19
C THR A 31 -0.44 -4.91 -16.14
N GLU A 32 0.80 -5.18 -16.56
CA GLU A 32 1.98 -5.06 -15.70
C GLU A 32 2.17 -3.62 -15.22
N THR A 33 1.99 -2.63 -16.09
CA THR A 33 2.05 -1.21 -15.71
C THR A 33 1.02 -0.90 -14.62
N ALA A 34 -0.22 -1.38 -14.75
CA ALA A 34 -1.25 -1.17 -13.74
C ALA A 34 -0.91 -1.87 -12.42
N ALA A 35 -0.35 -3.08 -12.47
CA ALA A 35 0.10 -3.79 -11.28
C ALA A 35 1.23 -3.05 -10.56
N VAL A 36 2.22 -2.53 -11.30
CA VAL A 36 3.32 -1.76 -10.72
C VAL A 36 2.82 -0.44 -10.12
N ASP A 37 1.96 0.30 -10.83
CA ASP A 37 1.39 1.56 -10.34
C ASP A 37 0.61 1.33 -9.03
N ALA A 38 -0.30 0.36 -9.02
CA ALA A 38 -1.10 0.02 -7.83
C ALA A 38 -0.25 -0.55 -6.67
N ALA A 39 0.79 -1.33 -6.97
CA ALA A 39 1.70 -1.84 -5.94
C ALA A 39 2.46 -0.70 -5.25
N LEU A 40 2.92 0.30 -6.01
CA LEU A 40 3.59 1.47 -5.46
C LEU A 40 2.65 2.32 -4.59
N ASP A 41 1.43 2.56 -5.07
CA ASP A 41 0.39 3.24 -4.29
C ASP A 41 0.10 2.52 -2.97
N LEU A 42 0.00 1.18 -3.00
CA LEU A 42 -0.27 0.37 -1.81
C LEU A 42 0.88 0.44 -0.79
N VAL A 43 2.14 0.45 -1.24
CA VAL A 43 3.30 0.59 -0.36
C VAL A 43 3.30 1.95 0.36
N VAL A 44 3.01 3.03 -0.37
CA VAL A 44 2.91 4.38 0.21
C VAL A 44 1.74 4.45 1.21
N PHE A 45 0.56 3.95 0.81
CA PHE A 45 -0.61 3.90 1.67
C PHE A 45 -0.34 3.12 2.96
N ARG A 46 0.30 1.94 2.87
CA ARG A 46 0.66 1.14 4.04
C ARG A 46 1.56 1.91 5.01
N ALA A 47 2.54 2.65 4.49
CA ALA A 47 3.42 3.47 5.31
C ALA A 47 2.67 4.65 5.97
N GLU A 48 1.70 5.26 5.28
CA GLU A 48 0.83 6.29 5.86
C GLU A 48 -0.08 5.76 6.96
N VAL A 49 -0.69 4.58 6.74
CA VAL A 49 -1.53 3.92 7.74
C VAL A 49 -0.74 3.64 9.02
N PHE A 50 0.45 3.05 8.92
CA PHE A 50 1.27 2.80 10.11
C PHE A 50 1.66 4.08 10.84
N ARG A 51 2.08 5.12 10.12
CA ARG A 51 2.36 6.43 10.73
C ARG A 51 1.13 7.01 11.45
N GLY A 52 -0.05 6.86 10.86
CA GLY A 52 -1.30 7.28 11.48
C GLY A 52 -1.63 6.47 12.73
N LEU A 53 -1.41 5.15 12.71
CA LEU A 53 -1.60 4.29 13.88
C LEU A 53 -0.61 4.62 15.00
N ASP A 54 0.66 4.84 14.69
CA ASP A 54 1.68 5.24 15.65
C ASP A 54 1.32 6.58 16.31
N ALA A 55 0.85 7.55 15.51
CA ALA A 55 0.38 8.84 16.01
C ALA A 55 -0.87 8.70 16.90
N LEU A 56 -1.79 7.77 16.56
CA LEU A 56 -2.97 7.48 17.37
C LEU A 56 -2.59 6.90 18.73
N VAL A 57 -1.64 5.94 18.77
CA VAL A 57 -1.08 5.39 20.02
C VAL A 57 -0.43 6.49 20.85
N ALA A 58 0.39 7.34 20.24
CA ALA A 58 1.05 8.44 20.93
C ALA A 58 0.05 9.46 21.51
N ALA A 59 -1.10 9.65 20.86
CA ALA A 59 -2.20 10.49 21.35
C ALA A 59 -3.06 9.82 22.44
N GLY A 60 -2.73 8.59 22.87
CA GLY A 60 -3.47 7.82 23.87
C GLY A 60 -4.72 7.10 23.32
N GLY A 61 -4.89 7.06 22.00
CA GLY A 61 -5.90 6.25 21.32
C GLY A 61 -5.40 4.84 21.01
N LEU A 62 -6.29 3.85 20.99
CA LEU A 62 -6.01 2.40 21.05
C LEU A 62 -5.78 1.91 22.49
N GLY A 63 -6.79 2.08 23.34
CA GLY A 63 -6.81 1.50 24.68
C GLY A 63 -6.75 -0.04 24.62
N THR A 64 -5.70 -0.62 25.18
CA THR A 64 -5.63 -2.06 25.44
C THR A 64 -6.58 -2.44 26.57
N ARG A 65 -7.90 -2.50 26.30
CA ARG A 65 -8.86 -3.17 27.17
C ARG A 65 -9.02 -4.63 26.75
N THR A 66 -7.98 -5.43 26.93
CA THR A 66 -8.13 -6.88 27.12
C THR A 66 -8.13 -7.19 28.61
N ARG A 67 -9.22 -6.81 29.29
CA ARG A 67 -9.55 -7.41 30.59
C ARG A 67 -10.24 -8.74 30.29
N ARG A 68 -9.47 -9.84 30.20
CA ARG A 68 -10.04 -11.18 30.40
C ARG A 68 -10.46 -11.24 31.87
N ALA A 69 -11.76 -11.15 32.13
CA ALA A 69 -12.32 -11.59 33.39
C ALA A 69 -12.22 -13.12 33.41
N GLY A 70 -11.56 -13.65 34.43
CA GLY A 70 -11.64 -15.06 34.82
C GLY A 70 -12.88 -15.32 35.65
#